data_AF-A0A972IFU2-F1
#
_entry.id   AF-A0A972IFU2-F1
#
_cell.length_a   1.000
_cell.length_b   1.000
_cell.length_c   1.000
_cell.angle_alpha   90.00
_cell.angle_beta   90.00
_cell.angle_gamma   90.00
#
_symmetry.space_group_name_H-M   'P 1'
#
loop_
_entity.id
_entity.type
_entity.pdbx_description
1 polymer ?
#
loop_
_entity_poly.entity_id
_entity_poly.type
_entity_poly.pdbx_seq_one_letter_code
_entity_poly.pdbx_strand_id
1 'polypeptide(L)'
;TPLQVLRIGDVCIGSLPNEIFCEIGLEFRQRSPVQPAFLVELANGYFDYLPTPEQHELGGYETWLATNRLEPTASEKLLSALLEMAAEVRPTATE
;
A
#
# COMPACT_ATOMS: atom_id res chain seq x y z
N THR A 1 -7.81 -8.77 -1.79
CA THR A 1 -7.49 -7.81 -2.88
C THR A 1 -6.12 -8.17 -3.43
N PRO A 2 -5.85 -8.08 -4.74
CA PRO A 2 -4.51 -8.40 -5.27
C PRO A 2 -3.48 -7.40 -4.74
N LEU A 3 -2.41 -7.93 -4.13
CA LEU A 3 -1.21 -7.18 -3.74
C LEU A 3 -0.03 -7.72 -4.54
N GLN A 4 0.93 -6.86 -4.86
CA GLN A 4 2.13 -7.25 -5.57
C GLN A 4 3.30 -6.38 -5.12
N VAL A 5 4.48 -7.00 -5.03
CA VAL A 5 5.75 -6.30 -4.89
C VAL A 5 6.67 -6.78 -6.01
N LEU A 6 7.33 -5.84 -6.68
CA LEU A 6 8.37 -6.08 -7.66
C LEU A 6 9.67 -5.46 -7.16
N ARG A 7 10.77 -6.22 -7.24
CA ARG A 7 12.12 -5.67 -7.12
C ARG A 7 12.77 -5.62 -8.49
N ILE A 8 13.26 -4.45 -8.87
CA ILE A 8 14.02 -4.24 -10.12
C ILE A 8 15.36 -3.63 -9.75
N GLY A 9 16.42 -4.44 -9.78
CA GLY A 9 17.72 -4.04 -9.20
C GLY A 9 17.58 -3.77 -7.70
N ASP A 10 17.93 -2.54 -7.29
CA ASP A 10 17.81 -2.08 -5.90
C ASP A 10 16.44 -1.46 -5.59
N VAL A 11 15.62 -1.21 -6.61
CA VAL A 11 14.33 -0.50 -6.47
C VAL A 11 13.22 -1.46 -6.07
N CYS A 12 12.43 -1.08 -5.07
CA CYS A 12 11.23 -1.79 -4.63
C CYS A 12 9.96 -1.05 -5.06
N ILE A 13 9.06 -1.76 -5.73
CA ILE A 13 7.79 -1.25 -6.21
C ILE A 13 6.68 -2.07 -5.55
N GLY A 14 5.96 -1.47 -4.62
CA GLY A 14 4.71 -2.04 -4.10
C GLY A 14 3.52 -1.59 -4.94
N SER A 15 2.43 -2.35 -4.93
CA SER A 15 1.21 -1.97 -5.66
C SER A 15 -0.07 -2.23 -4.88
N LEU A 16 -1.04 -1.30 -4.97
CA LEU A 16 -2.40 -1.43 -4.46
C LEU A 16 -3.42 -1.19 -5.58
N PRO A 17 -4.58 -1.85 -5.54
CA PRO A 17 -5.64 -1.67 -6.52
C PRO A 17 -6.70 -0.64 -6.05
N ASN A 18 -6.32 0.28 -5.16
CA ASN A 18 -7.17 1.31 -4.56
C ASN A 18 -6.64 2.70 -4.92
N GLU A 19 -7.47 3.74 -4.76
CA GLU A 19 -7.03 5.14 -4.66
C GLU A 19 -6.60 5.40 -3.20
N ILE A 20 -5.35 5.81 -2.97
CA ILE A 20 -4.77 5.87 -1.62
C ILE A 20 -4.48 7.30 -1.16
N PHE A 21 -4.48 7.50 0.15
CA PHE A 21 -3.93 8.72 0.74
C PHE A 21 -2.40 8.74 0.61
N CYS A 22 -1.84 9.95 0.45
CA CYS A 22 -0.40 10.16 0.30
C CYS A 22 0.41 9.56 1.47
N GLU A 23 -0.12 9.63 2.69
CA GLU A 23 0.52 9.10 3.89
C GLU A 23 0.83 7.60 3.80
N ILE A 24 -0.06 6.80 3.18
CA ILE A 24 0.16 5.36 2.98
C ILE A 24 1.40 5.13 2.09
N GLY A 25 1.51 5.89 1.01
CA GLY A 25 2.67 5.82 0.12
C GLY A 25 3.97 6.30 0.76
N LEU A 26 3.90 7.37 1.56
CA LEU A 26 5.04 7.88 2.34
C LEU A 26 5.49 6.88 3.39
N GLU A 27 4.56 6.23 4.07
CA GLU A 27 4.84 5.22 5.08
C GLU A 27 5.43 3.95 4.47
N PHE A 28 4.89 3.45 3.34
CA PHE A 28 5.51 2.36 2.60
C PHE A 28 6.95 2.69 2.22
N ARG A 29 7.18 3.88 1.67
CA ARG A 29 8.53 4.35 1.33
C ARG A 29 9.44 4.39 2.55
N GLN A 30 8.96 4.82 3.71
CA GLN A 30 9.76 4.90 4.93
C GLN A 30 10.08 3.53 5.53
N ARG A 31 9.11 2.61 5.51
CA ARG A 31 9.19 1.31 6.20
C ARG A 31 9.69 0.17 5.32
N SER A 32 9.71 0.33 3.99
CA SER A 32 10.17 -0.72 3.08
C SER A 32 11.61 -1.12 3.38
N PRO A 33 11.91 -2.43 3.50
CA PRO A 33 13.26 -2.92 3.79
C PRO A 33 14.19 -2.89 2.57
N VAL A 34 13.67 -2.61 1.38
CA VAL A 34 14.43 -2.46 0.14
C VAL A 34 14.24 -1.04 -0.37
N GLN A 35 15.34 -0.34 -0.62
CA GLN A 35 15.36 1.08 -0.98
C GLN A 35 16.15 1.33 -2.26
N PRO A 36 15.70 2.25 -3.13
CA PRO A 36 14.54 3.14 -2.93
C PRO A 36 13.20 2.42 -3.14
N ALA A 37 12.19 2.84 -2.38
CA ALA A 37 10.83 2.30 -2.46
C ALA A 37 9.79 3.33 -2.92
N PHE A 38 8.85 2.92 -3.75
CA PHE A 38 7.63 3.68 -4.01
C PHE A 38 6.42 2.76 -4.19
N LEU A 39 5.25 3.31 -3.90
CA LEU A 39 3.98 2.60 -3.95
C LEU A 39 3.19 3.09 -5.17
N VAL A 40 2.68 2.17 -5.97
CA VAL A 40 1.84 2.46 -7.14
C VAL A 40 0.40 2.10 -6.80
N GLU A 41 -0.48 3.09 -6.89
CA GLU A 41 -1.92 2.91 -6.71
C GLU A 41 -2.60 2.50 -8.03
N LEU A 42 -3.88 2.11 -7.96
CA LEU A 42 -4.69 1.70 -9.13
C LEU A 42 -4.04 0.64 -10.03
N ALA A 43 -3.24 -0.24 -9.43
CA ALA A 43 -2.55 -1.31 -10.14
C ALA A 43 -3.30 -2.64 -9.96
N ASN A 44 -3.40 -3.44 -11.02
CA ASN A 44 -3.98 -4.79 -11.01
C ASN A 44 -5.48 -4.86 -10.59
N GLY A 45 -6.16 -3.72 -10.47
CA GLY A 45 -7.58 -3.64 -10.16
C GLY A 45 -8.04 -2.23 -9.77
N TYR A 46 -9.34 -2.12 -9.45
CA TYR A 46 -10.00 -0.91 -8.97
C TYR A 46 -10.97 -1.28 -7.84
N PHE A 47 -10.69 -0.83 -6.62
CA PHE A 47 -11.50 -1.12 -5.41
C PHE A 47 -11.83 0.15 -4.60
N ASP A 48 -12.08 1.24 -5.31
CA ASP A 48 -12.42 2.54 -4.74
C ASP A 48 -11.32 3.11 -3.81
N TYR A 49 -11.66 4.08 -2.95
CA TYR A 49 -10.71 4.70 -2.02
C TYR A 49 -10.31 3.77 -0.87
N LEU A 50 -9.08 3.95 -0.38
CA LEU A 50 -8.53 3.30 0.80
C LEU A 50 -8.10 4.35 1.85
N PRO A 51 -9.06 4.94 2.58
CA PRO A 51 -8.78 5.82 3.71
C PRO A 51 -8.08 5.10 4.87
N THR A 52 -7.31 5.86 5.65
CA THR A 52 -6.77 5.44 6.95
C THR A 52 -7.88 5.46 8.02
N PRO A 53 -7.71 4.76 9.16
CA PRO A 53 -8.67 4.83 10.26
C PRO A 53 -8.95 6.27 10.70
N GLU A 54 -7.93 7.12 10.74
CA GLU A 54 -8.04 8.53 11.08
C GLU A 54 -8.86 9.29 10.02
N GLN A 55 -8.69 9.00 8.73
CA GLN A 55 -9.51 9.61 7.68
C GLN A 55 -10.98 9.18 7.77
N HIS A 56 -11.26 7.94 8.18
CA HIS A 56 -12.64 7.51 8.47
C HIS A 56 -13.30 8.35 9.57
N GLU A 57 -12.56 8.75 10.61
CA GLU A 57 -13.08 9.63 11.67
C GLU A 57 -13.38 11.05 11.17
N LEU A 58 -12.62 11.52 10.17
CA LEU A 58 -12.82 12.84 9.55
C LEU A 58 -14.01 12.88 8.56
N GLY A 59 -14.40 11.73 8.01
CA GLY A 59 -15.64 11.60 7.21
C GLY A 59 -15.59 12.23 5.82
N GLY A 60 -14.41 12.32 5.21
CA GLY A 60 -14.20 12.84 3.85
C GLY A 60 -14.94 12.06 2.76
N TYR A 61 -14.93 12.58 1.53
CA TYR A 61 -15.60 11.93 0.38
C TYR A 61 -15.13 10.49 0.17
N GLU A 62 -13.85 10.25 0.45
CA GLU A 62 -13.15 8.97 0.34
C GLU A 62 -13.70 7.91 1.31
N THR A 63 -14.51 8.29 2.30
CA THR A 63 -15.01 7.38 3.34
C THR A 63 -16.50 7.05 3.18
N TRP A 64 -17.17 7.62 2.18
CA TRP A 64 -18.62 7.48 2.01
C TRP A 64 -19.00 6.11 1.44
N LEU A 65 -20.20 5.64 1.79
CA LEU A 65 -20.77 4.40 1.29
C LEU A 65 -21.14 4.55 -0.20
N ALA A 66 -20.16 4.35 -1.08
CA ALA A 66 -20.20 4.28 -2.54
C ALA A 66 -18.77 4.44 -3.10
N THR A 67 -17.94 5.18 -2.38
CA THR A 67 -16.56 5.54 -2.70
C THR A 67 -15.56 4.79 -1.83
N ASN A 68 -16.03 4.14 -0.76
CA ASN A 68 -15.30 3.12 -0.02
C ASN A 68 -16.27 2.02 0.43
N ARG A 69 -15.78 0.77 0.36
CA ARG A 69 -16.53 -0.45 0.71
C ARG A 69 -15.73 -1.37 1.61
N LEU A 70 -14.59 -0.90 2.11
CA LEU A 70 -13.67 -1.68 2.93
C LEU A 70 -13.91 -1.40 4.41
N GLU A 71 -13.47 -2.31 5.27
CA GLU A 71 -13.50 -2.08 6.70
C GLU A 71 -12.53 -0.95 7.11
N PRO A 72 -12.77 -0.21 8.22
CA PRO A 72 -11.98 0.97 8.57
C PRO A 72 -10.47 0.76 8.72
N THR A 73 -10.05 -0.46 9.11
CA THR A 73 -8.64 -0.83 9.30
C THR A 73 -7.99 -1.45 8.05
N ALA A 74 -8.67 -1.41 6.89
CA ALA A 74 -8.18 -2.10 5.69
C ALA A 74 -6.83 -1.53 5.22
N SER A 75 -6.63 -0.22 5.28
CA SER A 75 -5.38 0.45 4.90
C SER A 75 -4.17 -0.10 5.66
N GLU A 76 -4.28 -0.23 6.98
CA GLU A 76 -3.22 -0.80 7.83
C GLU A 76 -2.90 -2.26 7.47
N LYS A 77 -3.94 -3.08 7.28
CA LYS A 77 -3.80 -4.50 6.93
C LYS A 77 -3.11 -4.69 5.59
N LEU A 78 -3.49 -3.89 4.59
CA LEU A 78 -2.92 -3.96 3.24
C LEU A 78 -1.48 -3.44 3.22
N LEU A 79 -1.19 -2.37 3.96
CA LEU A 79 0.17 -1.84 4.07
C LEU A 79 1.10 -2.83 4.80
N SER A 80 0.63 -3.46 5.89
CA SER A 80 1.41 -4.49 6.60
C SER A 80 1.76 -5.65 5.69
N ALA A 81 0.76 -6.19 4.96
CA ALA A 81 0.98 -7.27 4.02
C ALA A 81 1.97 -6.88 2.91
N LEU A 82 1.89 -5.67 2.36
CA LEU A 82 2.87 -5.18 1.38
C LEU A 82 4.28 -5.09 1.93
N LEU A 83 4.45 -4.64 3.18
CA LEU A 83 5.76 -4.55 3.82
C LEU A 83 6.36 -5.94 4.10
N GLU A 84 5.52 -6.91 4.48
CA GLU A 84 5.90 -8.31 4.62
C GLU A 84 6.38 -8.88 3.28
N MET A 85 5.61 -8.67 2.20
CA MET A 85 6.01 -9.07 0.84
C MET A 85 7.31 -8.36 0.39
N ALA A 86 7.49 -7.10 0.74
CA ALA A 86 8.73 -6.36 0.45
C ALA A 86 9.95 -6.96 1.17
N ALA A 87 9.75 -7.52 2.37
CA ALA A 87 10.80 -8.22 3.11
C ALA A 87 11.20 -9.56 2.48
N GLU A 88 10.28 -10.22 1.77
CA GLU A 88 10.55 -11.47 1.06
C GLU A 88 11.41 -11.25 -0.19
N VAL A 89 11.26 -10.10 -0.86
CA VAL A 89 12.06 -9.74 -2.03
C VAL A 89 13.35 -8.99 -1.65
N ARG A 90 13.85 -9.14 -0.41
CA ARG A 90 15.17 -8.60 -0.04
C ARG A 90 16.31 -9.27 -0.83
N PRO A 91 17.45 -8.60 -1.03
CA PRO A 91 18.62 -9.25 -1.61
C PRO A 91 18.99 -10.47 -0.77
N THR A 92 19.11 -11.63 -1.41
CA THR A 92 19.83 -12.74 -0.80
C THR A 92 21.27 -12.29 -0.59
N ALA A 93 21.83 -12.54 0.59
CA ALA A 93 23.23 -12.24 0.87
C ALA A 93 24.08 -12.82 -0.26
N THR A 94 24.91 -11.98 -0.86
CA THR A 94 25.87 -12.41 -1.87
C THR A 94 26.91 -13.27 -1.14
N GLU A 95 27.06 -14.54 -1.55
CA GLU A 95 28.21 -15.37 -1.16
C GLU A 95 29.53 -14.78 -1.68
#